data_AF-A0A5C6J852-F1
#
_entry.id   AF-A0A5C6J852-F1
#
_cell.length_a   1.000
_cell.length_b   1.000
_cell.length_c   1.000
_cell.angle_alpha   90.00
_cell.angle_beta   90.00
_cell.angle_gamma   90.00
#
_symmetry.space_group_name_H-M   'P 1'
#
loop_
_entity.id
_entity.type
_entity.pdbx_description
1 polymer ?
#
loop_
_entity_poly.entity_id
_entity_poly.type
_entity_poly.pdbx_seq_one_letter_code
_entity_poly.pdbx_strand_id
1 'polypeptide(L)' 'TLGDLGRALGTELCPLGAETDTTAVLAIDTEGRVYALDHTGDWYIGPDIDHALTTLITGITPVRLTAG' A
#
# COMPACT_ATOMS: atom_id res chain seq x y z
N THR A 1 6.31 4.21 9.21
CA THR A 1 5.69 5.38 8.56
C THR A 1 5.82 5.27 7.05
N LEU A 2 5.17 6.13 6.25
CA LEU A 2 5.30 6.09 4.78
C LEU A 2 6.76 6.20 4.32
N GLY A 3 7.52 7.11 4.91
CA GLY A 3 8.95 7.28 4.60
C GLY A 3 9.82 6.09 5.04
N ASP A 4 9.42 5.37 6.10
CA ASP A 4 10.14 4.15 6.51
C ASP A 4 9.88 3.01 5.54
N LEU A 5 8.64 2.85 5.08
CA LEU A 5 8.29 1.83 4.08
C LEU A 5 9.01 2.10 2.76
N GLY A 6 8.99 3.35 2.28
CA GLY A 6 9.70 3.71 1.04
C GLY A 6 11.20 3.39 1.13
N ARG A 7 11.83 3.71 2.26
CA ARG A 7 13.23 3.34 2.51
C ARG A 7 13.45 1.83 2.51
N ALA A 8 12.56 1.06 3.13
CA ALA A 8 12.66 -0.41 3.18
C ALA A 8 12.48 -1.06 1.79
N LEU A 9 11.63 -0.47 0.95
CA LEU A 9 11.37 -0.93 -0.42
C LEU A 9 12.40 -0.42 -1.44
N GLY A 10 13.23 0.56 -1.05
CA GLY A 10 14.19 1.20 -1.95
C GLY A 10 13.53 2.05 -3.03
N THR A 11 12.35 2.63 -2.75
CA THR A 11 11.60 3.48 -3.69
C THR A 11 10.99 4.69 -2.97
N GLU A 12 10.54 5.68 -3.73
CA GLU A 12 9.80 6.82 -3.20
C GLU A 12 8.30 6.50 -3.21
N LEU A 13 7.60 6.89 -2.13
CA LEU A 13 6.16 6.68 -2.01
C LEU A 13 5.42 8.01 -1.96
N CYS A 14 4.33 8.10 -2.72
CA CYS A 14 3.39 9.22 -2.70
C CYS A 14 2.04 8.75 -2.14
N PRO A 15 1.43 9.48 -1.18
CA PRO A 15 0.11 9.13 -0.67
C PRO A 15 -0.97 9.38 -1.74
N LEU A 16 -1.87 8.42 -1.89
CA LEU A 16 -3.08 8.53 -2.72
C LEU A 16 -4.28 9.02 -1.90
N GLY A 17 -4.33 8.67 -0.61
CA GLY A 17 -5.41 9.01 0.29
C GLY A 17 -5.37 8.19 1.57
N ALA A 18 -6.34 8.42 2.46
CA ALA A 18 -6.52 7.66 3.68
C ALA A 18 -7.96 7.12 3.75
N GLU A 19 -8.10 5.89 4.23
CA GLU A 19 -9.40 5.31 4.57
C GLU A 19 -9.96 5.98 5.82
N THR A 20 -11.24 6.35 5.78
CA THR A 20 -11.88 7.16 6.82
C THR A 20 -11.95 6.44 8.17
N ASP A 21 -12.22 5.13 8.16
CA ASP A 21 -12.53 4.36 9.39
C ASP A 21 -11.28 3.76 10.04
N THR A 22 -10.39 3.20 9.23
CA THR A 22 -9.17 2.53 9.71
C THR A 22 -7.97 3.47 9.80
N THR A 23 -8.08 4.67 9.21
CA THR A 23 -6.95 5.59 8.99
C THR A 23 -5.82 4.95 8.17
N ALA A 24 -6.09 3.86 7.45
CA ALA A 24 -5.11 3.23 6.58
C ALA A 24 -4.74 4.18 5.44
N VAL A 25 -3.45 4.38 5.19
CA VAL A 25 -2.96 5.22 4.09
C VAL A 25 -2.70 4.34 2.88
N LEU A 26 -3.32 4.69 1.76
CA LEU A 26 -2.98 4.16 0.44
C LEU A 26 -1.84 4.99 -0.16
N ALA A 27 -0.85 4.31 -0.72
CA ALA A 27 0.29 4.95 -1.36
C ALA A 27 0.71 4.21 -2.63
N ILE A 28 1.37 4.93 -3.52
CA ILE A 28 1.91 4.42 -4.77
C ILE A 28 3.40 4.76 -4.87
N ASP A 29 4.17 3.88 -5.49
CA ASP A 29 5.57 4.14 -5.80
C ASP A 29 5.82 4.62 -7.23
N THR A 30 7.08 4.85 -7.56
CA THR A 30 7.52 5.31 -8.89
C THR A 30 7.29 4.28 -9.99
N GLU A 31 7.15 3.00 -9.64
CA GLU A 31 6.85 1.90 -10.56
C GLU A 31 5.34 1.69 -10.75
N GLY A 32 4.50 2.38 -9.98
CA GLY A 32 3.04 2.25 -10.00
C GLY A 32 2.47 1.22 -9.02
N ARG A 33 3.32 0.56 -8.22
CA ARG A 33 2.90 -0.44 -7.24
C ARG A 33 2.17 0.23 -6.08
N VAL A 34 1.09 -0.39 -5.63
CA VAL A 34 0.18 0.18 -4.62
C VAL A 34 0.29 -0.57 -3.29
N TYR A 35 0.34 0.20 -2.22
CA TYR A 35 0.52 -0.25 -0.84
C TYR A 35 -0.56 0.33 0.07
N ALA A 36 -0.94 -0.41 1.12
CA ALA A 36 -1.71 0.11 2.24
C ALA A 36 -0.90 -0.01 3.52
N LEU A 37 -0.95 1.05 4.33
CA LEU A 37 -0.26 1.12 5.62
C LEU A 37 -1.28 1.43 6.71
N ASP A 38 -1.34 0.58 7.73
CA ASP A 38 -2.18 0.81 8.90
C ASP A 38 -1.43 0.49 10.20
N HIS A 39 -2.13 0.49 11.34
CA HIS A 39 -1.54 0.18 12.64
C HIS A 39 -1.19 -1.30 12.83
N THR A 40 -1.59 -2.18 11.90
CA THR A 40 -1.34 -3.63 11.90
C THR A 40 -0.17 -4.03 10.99
N GLY A 41 0.19 -3.18 10.02
CA GLY A 41 1.40 -3.30 9.21
C GLY A 41 1.28 -2.70 7.81
N ASP A 42 2.21 -3.10 6.95
CA ASP A 42 2.30 -2.68 5.55
C ASP A 42 1.89 -3.82 4.61
N TRP A 43 1.11 -3.50 3.58
CA TRP A 43 0.44 -4.48 2.73
C TRP A 43 0.64 -4.10 1.26
N TYR A 44 0.94 -5.09 0.42
CA TYR A 44 0.99 -4.94 -1.03
C TYR A 44 -0.40 -5.21 -1.62
N ILE A 45 -0.93 -4.23 -2.35
CA ILE A 45 -2.30 -4.25 -2.87
C ILE A 45 -2.33 -4.68 -4.35
N GLY A 46 -1.37 -4.19 -5.14
CA GLY A 46 -1.31 -4.54 -6.56
C GLY A 46 -0.14 -3.88 -7.31
N PRO A 47 0.19 -4.41 -8.50
CA PRO A 47 1.26 -3.89 -9.35
C PRO A 47 0.95 -2.56 -10.03
N ASP A 48 -0.32 -2.18 -10.11
CA ASP A 48 -0.81 -0.92 -10.69
C ASP A 48 -2.17 -0.54 -10.05
N ILE A 49 -2.70 0.64 -10.43
CA ILE A 49 -3.98 1.15 -9.93
C ILE A 49 -5.15 0.21 -10.26
N ASP A 50 -5.21 -0.35 -11.47
CA ASP A 50 -6.35 -1.17 -11.89
C ASP A 50 -6.41 -2.49 -11.10
N HIS A 51 -5.26 -3.12 -10.89
CA HIS A 51 -5.15 -4.29 -10.02
C HIS A 51 -5.45 -3.92 -8.56
N ALA A 52 -4.97 -2.79 -8.07
CA ALA A 52 -5.21 -2.38 -6.70
C ALA A 52 -6.69 -2.14 -6.42
N LEU A 53 -7.38 -1.45 -7.32
CA LEU A 53 -8.83 -1.26 -7.25
C LEU A 53 -9.57 -2.59 -7.32
N THR A 54 -9.15 -3.49 -8.21
CA THR A 54 -9.72 -4.85 -8.29
C THR A 54 -9.59 -5.58 -6.97
N THR A 55 -8.39 -5.60 -6.36
CA THR A 55 -8.13 -6.22 -5.05
C THR A 55 -9.07 -5.66 -3.98
N LEU A 56 -9.15 -4.33 -3.85
CA LEU A 56 -9.94 -3.66 -2.82
C LEU A 56 -11.45 -3.84 -3.02
N ILE A 57 -11.96 -3.63 -4.23
CA ILE A 57 -13.40 -3.69 -4.53
C ILE A 57 -13.93 -5.12 -4.41
N THR A 58 -13.12 -6.12 -4.75
CA THR A 58 -13.53 -7.53 -4.67
C THR A 58 -13.27 -8.16 -3.29
N GLY A 59 -12.61 -7.44 -2.38
CA GLY A 59 -12.25 -7.96 -1.06
C GLY A 59 -11.22 -9.08 -1.09
N ILE A 60 -10.36 -9.12 -2.12
CA ILE A 60 -9.23 -10.05 -2.16
C ILE A 60 -8.26 -9.67 -1.05
N THR A 61 -7.86 -10.65 -0.22
CA THR A 61 -6.91 -10.43 0.87
C THR A 61 -5.55 -9.99 0.31
N PRO A 62 -5.06 -8.79 0.67
CA PRO A 62 -3.75 -8.33 0.21
C PRO A 62 -2.59 -9.06 0.89
N VAL A 63 -1.40 -8.94 0.31
CA VAL A 63 -0.20 -9.63 0.81
C VAL A 63 0.48 -8.76 1.86
N ARG A 64 0.62 -9.26 3.09
CA ARG A 64 1.36 -8.55 4.13
C ARG A 64 2.85 -8.53 3.80
N LEU A 65 3.46 -7.35 3.84
CA LEU A 65 4.90 -7.20 3.69
C LEU A 65 5.59 -7.59 5.00
N THR A 66 6.67 -8.35 4.87
CA THR A 66 7.53 -8.73 5.98
C THR A 66 8.91 -8.16 5.74
N ALA A 67 9.54 -7.59 6.78
CA ALA A 67 10.95 -7.30 6.73
C ALA A 67 11.72 -8.62 6.49
N GLY A 68 12.57 -8.63 5.48
CA GLY A 68 13.53 -9.72 5.25
C GLY A 68 14.67 -9.69 6.26
#